data_AF-A0A7C9CLE3-F1
#
_entry.id   AF-A0A7C9CLE3-F1
#
_cell.length_a   1.000
_cell.length_b   1.000
_cell.length_c   1.000
_cell.angle_alpha   90.00
_cell.angle_beta   90.00
_cell.angle_gamma   90.00
#
_symmetry.space_group_name_H-M   'P 1'
#
loop_
_entity.id
_entity.type
_entity.pdbx_description
1 polymer ?
#
loop_
_entity_poly.entity_id
_entity_poly.type
_entity_poly.pdbx_seq_one_letter_code
_entity_poly.pdbx_strand_id
1 'polypeptide(L)'
;QSNFSIPQIFVTSPSLSLSKPRKMKALYSTTITVATSVNFQLLHLDNFLSPLPHQLYPFPRSASPSLQNLKFSSCPVGIRIRPIIRASSSSSMASSTTETKPFSVLFVCLGNICRSPAAEGVFRDLVKKRGLDSKFHIDSAGTINYHEGNPADPRMRAAASRRGIEITSTSRPIRSSDFRDFDLILAMDKSNRADILAALERWKQRENLPPDADKKVKLMCSYCKKHNETEVPDPYYGGQQGFEKVLDLLEDACESLLDSVLAETESGRT
;
A
#
# COMPACT_ATOMS: atom_id res chain seq x y z
N GLN A 1 -14.75 61.03 -54.24
CA GLN A 1 -16.01 61.43 -53.61
C GLN A 1 -16.10 60.72 -52.27
N SER A 2 -16.01 61.51 -51.18
CA SER A 2 -16.46 61.32 -49.76
C SER A 2 -16.21 59.95 -49.08
N ASN A 3 -15.34 59.73 -48.08
CA ASN A 3 -14.90 60.39 -46.82
C ASN A 3 -15.93 60.46 -45.64
N PHE A 4 -15.38 60.16 -44.45
CA PHE A 4 -15.85 60.33 -43.04
C PHE A 4 -16.63 59.18 -42.39
N SER A 5 -16.55 58.86 -41.09
CA SER A 5 -15.54 58.95 -39.99
C SER A 5 -16.26 58.50 -38.71
N ILE A 6 -15.51 57.92 -37.75
CA ILE A 6 -15.94 57.47 -36.41
C ILE A 6 -16.21 58.69 -35.49
N PRO A 7 -16.94 58.53 -34.36
CA PRO A 7 -16.21 58.57 -33.08
C PRO A 7 -16.69 57.59 -31.99
N GLN A 8 -15.74 57.22 -31.12
CA GLN A 8 -15.93 56.57 -29.82
C GLN A 8 -16.43 57.56 -28.75
N ILE A 9 -17.10 57.05 -27.71
CA ILE A 9 -17.31 57.78 -26.45
C ILE A 9 -16.86 56.91 -25.28
N PHE A 10 -16.05 57.54 -24.43
CA PHE A 10 -15.41 57.08 -23.20
C PHE A 10 -16.10 57.76 -21.99
N VAL A 11 -15.66 57.41 -20.76
CA VAL A 11 -15.79 58.19 -19.49
C VAL A 11 -17.08 57.92 -18.68
N THR A 12 -17.13 57.71 -17.34
CA THR A 12 -16.23 57.43 -16.20
C THR A 12 -17.13 57.06 -15.00
N SER A 13 -16.60 56.32 -14.03
CA SER A 13 -17.15 56.18 -12.66
C SER A 13 -17.13 57.51 -11.88
N PRO A 14 -17.90 57.62 -10.78
CA PRO A 14 -17.22 57.77 -9.49
C PRO A 14 -17.85 57.00 -8.33
N SER A 15 -16.96 56.64 -7.40
CA SER A 15 -17.17 56.12 -6.06
C SER A 15 -17.67 57.19 -5.08
N LEU A 16 -18.54 56.84 -4.13
CA LEU A 16 -18.59 57.50 -2.82
C LEU A 16 -19.15 56.56 -1.73
N SER A 17 -18.55 56.70 -0.56
CA SER A 17 -18.60 55.83 0.60
C SER A 17 -19.53 56.37 1.71
N LEU A 18 -19.60 55.60 2.80
CA LEU A 18 -20.10 55.91 4.15
C LEU A 18 -21.60 55.74 4.45
N SER A 19 -21.87 54.71 5.26
CA SER A 19 -22.30 54.82 6.69
C SER A 19 -23.51 53.95 7.07
N LYS A 20 -23.30 53.11 8.09
CA LYS A 20 -24.32 52.45 8.93
C LYS A 20 -24.89 53.50 9.91
N PRO A 21 -26.16 53.40 10.38
CA PRO A 21 -26.41 52.57 11.58
C PRO A 21 -27.82 51.96 11.79
N ARG A 22 -27.81 50.85 12.55
CA ARG A 22 -28.72 50.44 13.66
C ARG A 22 -30.24 50.17 13.45
N LYS A 23 -30.55 48.91 13.81
CA LYS A 23 -31.50 48.42 14.85
C LYS A 23 -32.93 47.99 14.47
N MET A 24 -33.26 46.80 15.03
CA MET A 24 -34.60 46.27 15.43
C MET A 24 -35.50 45.80 14.27
N LYS A 25 -36.28 44.72 14.35
CA LYS A 25 -36.74 43.85 15.44
C LYS A 25 -37.21 42.51 14.83
N ALA A 26 -37.27 41.50 15.68
CA ALA A 26 -37.67 40.12 15.38
C ALA A 26 -39.19 39.89 15.33
N LEU A 27 -39.53 38.67 14.89
CA LEU A 27 -40.69 37.80 15.18
C LEU A 27 -41.77 37.66 14.08
N TYR A 28 -42.13 36.39 13.84
CA TYR A 28 -43.38 35.74 13.35
C TYR A 28 -42.94 34.46 12.61
N SER A 29 -42.87 33.27 13.23
CA SER A 29 -43.90 32.36 13.80
C SER A 29 -44.88 31.77 12.77
N THR A 30 -44.81 30.44 12.62
CA THR A 30 -45.84 29.47 12.15
C THR A 30 -46.24 29.55 10.66
N THR A 31 -46.37 28.47 9.87
CA THR A 31 -46.95 27.14 10.16
C THR A 31 -46.55 26.13 9.09
N ILE A 32 -46.42 24.86 9.49
CA ILE A 32 -46.25 23.67 8.64
C ILE A 32 -47.61 23.31 8.01
N THR A 33 -47.63 22.96 6.73
CA THR A 33 -48.70 22.14 6.15
C THR A 33 -48.10 21.13 5.17
N VAL A 34 -48.37 19.87 5.47
CA VAL A 34 -48.00 18.68 4.70
C VAL A 34 -48.97 18.53 3.53
N ALA A 35 -48.45 18.29 2.32
CA ALA A 35 -49.24 17.75 1.22
C ALA A 35 -48.43 16.63 0.55
N THR A 36 -48.90 15.41 0.80
CA THR A 36 -48.53 14.16 0.15
C THR A 36 -48.93 14.18 -1.32
N SER A 37 -48.04 13.78 -2.22
CA SER A 37 -48.43 13.15 -3.49
C SER A 37 -47.32 12.22 -3.94
N VAL A 38 -47.64 10.93 -3.81
CA VAL A 38 -46.86 9.78 -4.27
C VAL A 38 -47.02 9.73 -5.79
N ASN A 39 -45.91 9.79 -6.53
CA ASN A 39 -45.93 9.54 -7.96
C ASN A 39 -45.11 8.28 -8.25
N PHE A 40 -45.83 7.20 -8.53
CA PHE A 40 -45.30 5.88 -8.86
C PHE A 40 -45.27 5.78 -10.39
N GLN A 41 -44.10 5.96 -11.00
CA GLN A 41 -43.89 5.63 -12.41
C GLN A 41 -43.03 4.38 -12.50
N LEU A 42 -43.70 3.26 -12.79
CA LEU A 42 -43.10 2.06 -13.34
C LEU A 42 -42.51 2.39 -14.72
N LEU A 43 -41.21 2.21 -14.88
CA LEU A 43 -40.60 2.04 -16.20
C LEU A 43 -40.06 0.61 -16.30
N HIS A 44 -40.60 -0.07 -17.31
CA HIS A 44 -40.24 -1.41 -17.73
C HIS A 44 -38.77 -1.50 -18.13
N LEU A 45 -38.10 -2.54 -17.60
CA LEU A 45 -36.90 -3.12 -18.16
C LEU A 45 -37.25 -3.82 -19.48
N ASP A 46 -36.53 -3.53 -20.55
CA ASP A 46 -36.31 -4.48 -21.63
C ASP A 46 -34.90 -4.32 -22.22
N ASN A 47 -34.15 -5.43 -22.09
CA ASN A 47 -33.20 -6.00 -23.04
C ASN A 47 -32.23 -5.10 -23.80
N PHE A 48 -30.96 -5.10 -23.37
CA PHE A 48 -29.81 -5.12 -24.29
C PHE A 48 -28.70 -6.00 -23.71
N LEU A 49 -28.84 -7.32 -23.91
CA LEU A 49 -27.72 -8.27 -23.82
C LEU A 49 -27.02 -8.28 -25.19
N SER A 50 -25.76 -7.90 -25.23
CA SER A 50 -24.86 -8.24 -26.33
C SER A 50 -23.68 -9.03 -25.76
N PRO A 51 -23.33 -10.20 -26.34
CA PRO A 51 -22.36 -11.11 -25.74
C PRO A 51 -20.93 -10.70 -26.13
N LEU A 52 -20.04 -10.63 -25.15
CA LEU A 52 -18.59 -10.58 -25.40
C LEU A 52 -18.00 -11.99 -25.32
N PRO A 53 -16.98 -12.30 -26.14
CA PRO A 53 -16.56 -13.66 -26.43
C PRO A 53 -15.72 -14.27 -25.29
N HIS A 54 -16.11 -15.48 -24.89
CA HIS A 54 -15.28 -16.36 -24.07
C HIS A 54 -14.04 -16.80 -24.87
N GLN A 55 -12.87 -16.29 -24.51
CA GLN A 55 -11.60 -16.93 -24.89
C GLN A 55 -11.18 -17.90 -23.79
N LEU A 56 -11.26 -19.19 -24.13
CA LEU A 56 -10.73 -20.33 -23.41
C LEU A 56 -9.20 -20.31 -23.48
N TYR A 57 -8.52 -20.20 -22.34
CA TYR A 57 -7.10 -20.49 -22.23
C TYR A 57 -6.92 -21.93 -21.68
N PRO A 58 -6.13 -22.80 -22.33
CA PRO A 58 -5.96 -24.18 -21.89
C PRO A 58 -4.95 -24.28 -20.74
N PHE A 59 -5.37 -24.91 -19.63
CA PHE A 59 -4.48 -25.37 -18.55
C PHE A 59 -3.81 -26.69 -18.93
N PRO A 60 -2.50 -26.89 -18.66
CA PRO A 60 -1.89 -28.20 -18.72
C PRO A 60 -2.25 -29.05 -17.49
N ARG A 61 -2.75 -30.27 -17.73
CA ARG A 61 -2.94 -31.35 -16.76
C ARG A 61 -1.60 -31.75 -16.13
N SER A 62 -1.46 -31.62 -14.82
CA SER A 62 -0.40 -32.31 -14.07
C SER A 62 -0.86 -33.72 -13.70
N ALA A 63 -0.06 -34.70 -14.11
CA ALA A 63 -0.24 -36.11 -13.77
C ALA A 63 0.25 -36.37 -12.34
N SER A 64 -0.57 -37.06 -11.54
CA SER A 64 -0.20 -37.62 -10.24
C SER A 64 0.57 -38.93 -10.44
N PRO A 65 1.67 -39.19 -9.72
CA PRO A 65 2.17 -40.55 -9.58
C PRO A 65 1.55 -41.24 -8.36
N SER A 66 1.14 -42.47 -8.61
CA SER A 66 0.61 -43.50 -7.74
C SER A 66 1.54 -43.92 -6.61
N LEU A 67 0.96 -44.10 -5.42
CA LEU A 67 1.51 -44.87 -4.30
C LEU A 67 1.59 -46.36 -4.67
N GLN A 68 2.79 -46.94 -4.70
CA GLN A 68 3.01 -48.38 -4.55
C GLN A 68 4.32 -48.69 -3.79
N ASN A 69 4.13 -49.15 -2.55
CA ASN A 69 4.74 -50.32 -1.91
C ASN A 69 6.26 -50.64 -1.96
N LEU A 70 6.78 -50.76 -0.72
CA LEU A 70 7.66 -51.82 -0.18
C LEU A 70 9.16 -51.81 -0.55
N LYS A 71 10.00 -51.70 0.49
CA LYS A 71 10.71 -52.86 1.07
C LYS A 71 11.53 -52.46 2.31
N PHE A 72 11.21 -53.10 3.44
CA PHE A 72 12.06 -53.17 4.62
C PHE A 72 13.27 -54.04 4.28
N SER A 73 14.47 -53.53 4.55
CA SER A 73 15.72 -54.30 4.47
C SER A 73 16.57 -53.95 5.68
N SER A 74 16.53 -54.85 6.65
CA SER A 74 17.41 -54.92 7.82
C SER A 74 18.83 -55.27 7.42
N CYS A 75 19.82 -54.54 7.92
CA CYS A 75 21.24 -54.94 7.92
C CYS A 75 21.94 -54.47 9.21
N PRO A 76 23.03 -55.13 9.63
CA PRO A 76 23.31 -55.43 11.03
C PRO A 76 24.16 -54.39 11.76
N VAL A 77 24.05 -54.44 13.09
CA VAL A 77 24.82 -53.67 14.07
C VAL A 77 26.29 -54.11 14.04
N GLY A 78 27.17 -53.21 13.60
CA GLY A 78 28.62 -53.32 13.76
C GLY A 78 29.10 -52.38 14.86
N ILE A 79 29.38 -52.94 16.04
CA ILE A 79 30.00 -52.22 17.17
C ILE A 79 31.47 -51.95 16.82
N ARG A 80 31.85 -50.67 16.71
CA ARG A 80 33.24 -50.24 16.59
C ARG A 80 33.59 -49.34 17.77
N ILE A 81 34.26 -49.91 18.77
CA ILE A 81 34.80 -49.20 19.93
C ILE A 81 35.93 -48.29 19.45
N ARG A 82 35.81 -46.98 19.66
CA ARG A 82 36.89 -46.00 19.52
C ARG A 82 37.34 -45.53 20.91
N PRO A 83 38.63 -45.24 21.12
CA PRO A 83 39.14 -44.88 22.43
C PRO A 83 38.64 -43.51 22.87
N ILE A 84 38.42 -43.37 24.17
CA ILE A 84 38.03 -42.14 24.86
C ILE A 84 39.26 -41.22 24.89
N ILE A 85 39.29 -40.22 24.00
CA ILE A 85 40.20 -39.08 24.14
C ILE A 85 39.42 -38.01 24.93
N ARG A 86 39.89 -37.74 26.14
CA ARG A 86 39.39 -36.70 27.05
C ARG A 86 39.75 -35.33 26.46
N ALA A 87 38.86 -34.77 25.66
CA ALA A 87 38.97 -33.38 25.22
C ALA A 87 38.61 -32.48 26.41
N SER A 88 39.59 -31.66 26.79
CA SER A 88 39.47 -30.56 27.73
C SER A 88 38.31 -29.64 27.36
N SER A 89 37.42 -29.42 28.32
CA SER A 89 36.32 -28.46 28.26
C SER A 89 36.88 -27.04 28.13
N SER A 90 37.04 -26.56 26.90
CA SER A 90 37.06 -25.12 26.63
C SER A 90 35.62 -24.63 26.80
N SER A 91 35.37 -23.95 27.91
CA SER A 91 34.16 -23.17 28.15
C SER A 91 34.03 -22.12 27.04
N SER A 92 33.36 -22.48 25.95
CA SER A 92 32.89 -21.51 24.97
C SER A 92 31.86 -20.65 25.68
N MET A 93 32.23 -19.40 25.97
CA MET A 93 31.25 -18.38 26.32
C MET A 93 30.21 -18.37 25.20
N ALA A 94 29.03 -18.92 25.50
CA ALA A 94 27.85 -18.66 24.72
C ALA A 94 27.59 -17.15 24.87
N SER A 95 28.10 -16.39 23.89
CA SER A 95 27.64 -15.03 23.66
C SER A 95 26.14 -15.17 23.42
N SER A 96 25.34 -14.77 24.41
CA SER A 96 23.90 -14.67 24.26
C SER A 96 23.65 -13.56 23.24
N THR A 97 23.71 -13.89 21.96
CA THR A 97 23.18 -13.06 20.91
C THR A 97 21.70 -12.96 21.17
N THR A 98 21.28 -11.86 21.80
CA THR A 98 19.88 -11.46 21.83
C THR A 98 19.44 -11.34 20.38
N GLU A 99 18.73 -12.35 19.87
CA GLU A 99 18.15 -12.28 18.54
C GLU A 99 17.11 -11.16 18.53
N THR A 100 17.53 -9.99 18.05
CA THR A 100 16.63 -8.86 17.79
C THR A 100 15.67 -9.25 16.69
N LYS A 101 14.36 -9.20 16.99
CA LYS A 101 13.27 -9.40 16.02
C LYS A 101 13.53 -8.52 14.77
N PRO A 102 13.37 -9.05 13.54
CA PRO A 102 13.43 -8.25 12.33
C PRO A 102 12.42 -7.09 12.34
N PHE A 103 12.85 -5.91 11.90
CA PHE A 103 11.99 -4.75 11.73
C PHE A 103 11.01 -4.99 10.57
N SER A 104 9.71 -4.87 10.84
CA SER A 104 8.66 -5.31 9.93
C SER A 104 7.98 -4.12 9.26
N VAL A 105 8.04 -4.04 7.91
CA VAL A 105 7.45 -2.96 7.11
C VAL A 105 6.40 -3.51 6.14
N LEU A 106 5.23 -2.88 6.13
CA LEU A 106 4.12 -3.21 5.22
C LEU A 106 3.82 -2.04 4.28
N PHE A 107 3.88 -2.28 2.96
CA PHE A 107 3.48 -1.30 1.96
C PHE A 107 2.03 -1.51 1.53
N VAL A 108 1.21 -0.45 1.51
CA VAL A 108 -0.23 -0.56 1.27
C VAL A 108 -0.70 0.39 0.19
N CYS A 109 -1.36 -0.16 -0.84
CA CYS A 109 -2.08 0.62 -1.85
C CYS A 109 -3.54 0.14 -1.96
N LEU A 110 -4.29 0.61 -2.97
CA LEU A 110 -5.67 0.17 -3.17
C LEU A 110 -5.75 -1.34 -3.47
N GLY A 111 -5.28 -1.77 -4.65
CA GLY A 111 -5.48 -3.14 -5.14
C GLY A 111 -4.32 -4.12 -4.93
N ASN A 112 -3.19 -3.67 -4.37
CA ASN A 112 -1.97 -4.48 -4.17
C ASN A 112 -1.46 -5.25 -5.40
N ILE A 113 -1.55 -4.61 -6.56
CA ILE A 113 -0.99 -5.16 -7.81
C ILE A 113 0.05 -4.23 -8.43
N CYS A 114 0.11 -2.95 -8.06
CA CYS A 114 0.97 -2.00 -8.76
C CYS A 114 1.92 -1.26 -7.81
N ARG A 115 1.43 -0.23 -7.11
CA ARG A 115 2.26 0.65 -6.27
C ARG A 115 2.89 -0.04 -5.07
N SER A 116 2.12 -0.77 -4.25
CA SER A 116 2.68 -1.43 -3.06
C SER A 116 3.59 -2.63 -3.37
N PRO A 117 3.32 -3.48 -4.38
CA PRO A 117 4.31 -4.47 -4.84
C PRO A 117 5.61 -3.85 -5.35
N ALA A 118 5.52 -2.71 -6.05
CA ALA A 118 6.72 -1.99 -6.49
C ALA A 118 7.53 -1.47 -5.29
N ALA A 119 6.87 -0.88 -4.29
CA ALA A 119 7.53 -0.40 -3.08
C ALA A 119 8.22 -1.54 -2.32
N GLU A 120 7.55 -2.68 -2.20
CA GLU A 120 8.10 -3.90 -1.61
C GLU A 120 9.35 -4.40 -2.35
N GLY A 121 9.30 -4.47 -3.69
CA GLY A 121 10.42 -4.86 -4.53
C GLY A 121 11.62 -3.91 -4.41
N VAL A 122 11.37 -2.60 -4.51
CA VAL A 122 12.39 -1.54 -4.37
C VAL A 122 13.06 -1.61 -2.99
N PHE A 123 12.27 -1.66 -1.92
CA PHE A 123 12.80 -1.69 -0.56
C PHE A 123 13.58 -2.97 -0.28
N ARG A 124 13.09 -4.12 -0.73
CA ARG A 124 13.78 -5.41 -0.59
C ARG A 124 15.11 -5.42 -1.32
N ASP A 125 15.15 -4.95 -2.56
CA ASP A 125 16.39 -4.84 -3.34
C ASP A 125 17.41 -3.92 -2.63
N LEU A 126 16.97 -2.77 -2.11
CA LEU A 126 17.82 -1.86 -1.34
C LEU A 126 18.37 -2.50 -0.06
N VAL A 127 17.53 -3.15 0.74
CA VAL A 127 17.92 -3.86 1.97
C VAL A 127 18.95 -4.95 1.66
N LYS A 128 18.73 -5.71 0.58
CA LYS A 128 19.64 -6.75 0.12
C LYS A 128 20.99 -6.21 -0.32
N LYS A 129 21.00 -5.11 -1.09
CA LYS A 129 22.23 -4.42 -1.52
C LYS A 129 23.06 -3.92 -0.34
N ARG A 130 22.42 -3.61 0.79
CA ARG A 130 23.11 -3.22 2.05
C ARG A 130 23.43 -4.40 2.98
N GLY A 131 23.11 -5.64 2.61
CA GLY A 131 23.37 -6.84 3.40
C GLY A 131 22.55 -6.91 4.70
N LEU A 132 21.33 -6.37 4.68
CA LEU A 132 20.47 -6.25 5.86
C LEU A 132 19.25 -7.18 5.82
N ASP A 133 19.19 -8.14 4.90
CA ASP A 133 18.01 -9.01 4.67
C ASP A 133 17.47 -9.66 5.95
N SER A 134 18.36 -10.16 6.82
CA SER A 134 17.98 -10.82 8.07
C SER A 134 17.39 -9.88 9.12
N LYS A 135 17.56 -8.56 8.96
CA LYS A 135 17.06 -7.54 9.90
C LYS A 135 15.69 -7.01 9.53
N PHE A 136 15.15 -7.38 8.37
CA PHE A 136 13.88 -6.84 7.89
C PHE A 136 12.89 -7.94 7.52
N HIS A 137 11.63 -7.71 7.87
CA HIS A 137 10.50 -8.42 7.31
C HIS A 137 9.72 -7.43 6.42
N ILE A 138 9.55 -7.77 5.14
CA ILE A 138 9.05 -6.83 4.12
C ILE A 138 7.90 -7.48 3.37
N ASP A 139 6.74 -6.83 3.37
CA ASP A 139 5.53 -7.33 2.70
C ASP A 139 4.71 -6.17 2.08
N SER A 140 3.70 -6.52 1.28
CA SER A 140 2.72 -5.57 0.77
C SER A 140 1.28 -6.08 0.87
N ALA A 141 0.33 -5.14 0.92
CA ALA A 141 -1.09 -5.41 1.00
C ALA A 141 -1.94 -4.35 0.27
N GLY A 142 -3.25 -4.64 0.18
CA GLY A 142 -4.27 -3.82 -0.48
C GLY A 142 -5.39 -3.42 0.47
N THR A 143 -5.97 -2.23 0.31
CA THR A 143 -7.16 -1.85 1.09
C THR A 143 -8.43 -2.57 0.64
N ILE A 144 -8.43 -3.10 -0.59
CA ILE A 144 -9.47 -3.97 -1.14
C ILE A 144 -8.93 -5.38 -1.45
N ASN A 145 -9.82 -6.35 -1.59
CA ASN A 145 -9.49 -7.75 -1.91
C ASN A 145 -9.80 -8.14 -3.36
N TYR A 146 -10.15 -7.19 -4.23
CA TYR A 146 -10.60 -7.46 -5.61
C TYR A 146 -9.56 -8.24 -6.45
N HIS A 147 -8.27 -8.10 -6.13
CA HIS A 147 -7.19 -8.78 -6.84
C HIS A 147 -6.49 -9.86 -6.02
N GLU A 148 -7.04 -10.29 -4.88
CA GLU A 148 -6.39 -11.27 -4.00
C GLU A 148 -5.95 -12.52 -4.77
N GLY A 149 -4.70 -12.95 -4.56
CA GLY A 149 -4.07 -14.08 -5.26
C GLY A 149 -3.46 -13.74 -6.62
N ASN A 150 -3.72 -12.55 -7.19
CA ASN A 150 -3.13 -12.16 -8.46
C ASN A 150 -1.66 -11.72 -8.30
N PRO A 151 -0.81 -11.95 -9.30
CA PRO A 151 0.54 -11.37 -9.33
C PRO A 151 0.49 -9.85 -9.54
N ALA A 152 1.60 -9.19 -9.26
CA ALA A 152 1.78 -7.77 -9.59
C ALA A 152 1.58 -7.48 -11.10
N ASP A 153 1.13 -6.26 -11.41
CA ASP A 153 0.82 -5.76 -12.74
C ASP A 153 2.05 -5.95 -13.66
N PRO A 154 1.85 -6.59 -14.83
CA PRO A 154 2.96 -6.93 -15.72
C PRO A 154 3.72 -5.70 -16.24
N ARG A 155 3.07 -4.54 -16.38
CA ARG A 155 3.71 -3.29 -16.83
C ARG A 155 4.62 -2.73 -15.75
N MET A 156 4.19 -2.79 -14.48
CA MET A 156 5.01 -2.40 -13.34
C MET A 156 6.20 -3.34 -13.17
N ARG A 157 5.98 -4.66 -13.26
CA ARG A 157 7.05 -5.67 -13.25
C ARG A 157 8.08 -5.42 -14.36
N ALA A 158 7.62 -5.13 -15.58
CA ALA A 158 8.49 -4.82 -16.70
C ALA A 158 9.29 -3.52 -16.48
N ALA A 159 8.69 -2.49 -15.86
CA ALA A 159 9.38 -1.25 -15.52
C ALA A 159 10.46 -1.47 -14.44
N ALA A 160 10.11 -2.14 -13.34
CA ALA A 160 11.05 -2.45 -12.27
C ALA A 160 12.20 -3.35 -12.74
N SER A 161 11.92 -4.34 -13.60
CA SER A 161 12.93 -5.24 -14.14
C SER A 161 13.99 -4.51 -14.98
N ARG A 162 13.63 -3.44 -15.70
CA ARG A 162 14.61 -2.58 -16.41
C ARG A 162 15.61 -1.92 -15.46
N ARG A 163 15.24 -1.75 -14.18
CA ARG A 163 16.10 -1.22 -13.10
C ARG A 163 16.81 -2.31 -12.31
N GLY A 164 16.66 -3.57 -12.69
CA GLY A 164 17.20 -4.72 -11.96
C GLY A 164 16.41 -5.09 -10.70
N ILE A 165 15.19 -4.58 -10.54
CA ILE A 165 14.34 -4.82 -9.37
C ILE A 165 13.32 -5.90 -9.70
N GLU A 166 13.28 -6.93 -8.87
CA GLU A 166 12.31 -8.03 -9.00
C GLU A 166 11.08 -7.77 -8.13
N ILE A 167 9.90 -7.88 -8.72
CA ILE A 167 8.61 -7.80 -8.00
C ILE A 167 7.94 -9.17 -8.06
N THR A 168 7.93 -9.85 -6.91
CA THR A 168 7.40 -11.21 -6.72
C THR A 168 6.12 -11.25 -5.89
N SER A 169 5.57 -10.09 -5.50
CA SER A 169 4.41 -9.99 -4.62
C SER A 169 3.18 -10.64 -5.22
N THR A 170 2.40 -11.27 -4.36
CA THR A 170 1.06 -11.78 -4.66
C THR A 170 0.06 -10.93 -3.89
N SER A 171 -0.96 -10.43 -4.58
CA SER A 171 -1.93 -9.51 -4.00
C SER A 171 -2.67 -10.15 -2.82
N ARG A 172 -2.79 -9.41 -1.72
CA ARG A 172 -3.61 -9.75 -0.56
C ARG A 172 -4.26 -8.51 0.05
N PRO A 173 -5.45 -8.62 0.67
CA PRO A 173 -5.98 -7.52 1.46
C PRO A 173 -5.20 -7.34 2.77
N ILE A 174 -5.23 -6.12 3.30
CA ILE A 174 -4.81 -5.82 4.66
C ILE A 174 -5.75 -6.49 5.67
N ARG A 175 -5.19 -6.99 6.76
CA ARG A 175 -5.87 -7.76 7.81
C ARG A 175 -5.67 -7.11 9.18
N SER A 176 -6.51 -7.46 10.16
CA SER A 176 -6.35 -6.95 11.53
C SER A 176 -5.02 -7.37 12.16
N SER A 177 -4.49 -8.54 11.81
CA SER A 177 -3.19 -9.03 12.28
C SER A 177 -2.03 -8.13 11.85
N ASP A 178 -2.13 -7.48 10.69
CA ASP A 178 -1.05 -6.64 10.15
C ASP A 178 -0.67 -5.50 11.14
N PHE A 179 -1.62 -4.98 11.91
CA PHE A 179 -1.36 -3.94 12.92
C PHE A 179 -0.59 -4.44 14.15
N ARG A 180 -0.63 -5.75 14.40
CA ARG A 180 0.16 -6.42 15.44
C ARG A 180 1.54 -6.79 14.91
N ASP A 181 1.59 -7.32 13.69
CA ASP A 181 2.77 -7.98 13.15
C ASP A 181 3.81 -6.97 12.64
N PHE A 182 3.35 -5.86 12.05
CA PHE A 182 4.21 -4.84 11.45
C PHE A 182 4.50 -3.68 12.39
N ASP A 183 5.73 -3.17 12.30
CA ASP A 183 6.21 -2.02 13.06
C ASP A 183 5.87 -0.71 12.33
N LEU A 184 5.81 -0.75 11.00
CA LEU A 184 5.49 0.39 10.14
C LEU A 184 4.58 -0.02 8.98
N ILE A 185 3.54 0.79 8.73
CA ILE A 185 2.58 0.61 7.63
C ILE A 185 2.62 1.87 6.75
N LEU A 186 2.96 1.71 5.47
CA LEU A 186 3.18 2.81 4.53
C LEU A 186 2.10 2.83 3.45
N ALA A 187 1.22 3.83 3.55
CA ALA A 187 0.18 4.08 2.58
C ALA A 187 0.74 4.83 1.36
N MET A 188 0.40 4.38 0.15
CA MET A 188 0.86 5.02 -1.09
C MET A 188 0.25 6.40 -1.32
N ASP A 189 -0.99 6.61 -0.90
CA ASP A 189 -1.70 7.89 -1.01
C ASP A 189 -2.58 8.16 0.23
N LYS A 190 -3.17 9.36 0.31
CA LYS A 190 -4.02 9.80 1.42
C LYS A 190 -5.32 9.00 1.50
N SER A 191 -5.87 8.57 0.36
CA SER A 191 -7.07 7.75 0.34
C SER A 191 -6.78 6.39 0.98
N ASN A 192 -5.68 5.74 0.61
CA ASN A 192 -5.25 4.48 1.19
C ASN A 192 -5.00 4.64 2.70
N ARG A 193 -4.38 5.75 3.12
CA ARG A 193 -4.20 6.04 4.56
C ARG A 193 -5.55 6.15 5.28
N ALA A 194 -6.51 6.87 4.70
CA ALA A 194 -7.84 7.00 5.28
C ALA A 194 -8.55 5.63 5.38
N ASP A 195 -8.48 4.82 4.33
CA ASP A 195 -9.06 3.47 4.31
C ASP A 195 -8.45 2.54 5.36
N ILE A 196 -7.13 2.57 5.52
CA ILE A 196 -6.40 1.79 6.54
C ILE A 196 -6.87 2.19 7.94
N LEU A 197 -6.96 3.50 8.23
CA LEU A 197 -7.40 3.99 9.53
C LEU A 197 -8.88 3.64 9.78
N ALA A 198 -9.74 3.78 8.78
CA ALA A 198 -11.15 3.38 8.89
C ALA A 198 -11.30 1.86 9.10
N ALA A 199 -10.44 1.04 8.51
CA ALA A 199 -10.40 -0.39 8.76
C ALA A 199 -9.92 -0.71 10.18
N LEU A 200 -8.86 -0.03 10.64
CA LEU A 200 -8.34 -0.16 12.00
C LEU A 200 -9.41 0.14 13.06
N GLU A 201 -10.14 1.24 12.93
CA GLU A 201 -11.20 1.60 13.88
C GLU A 201 -12.32 0.56 13.93
N ARG A 202 -12.71 -0.01 12.78
CA ARG A 202 -13.68 -1.12 12.72
C ARG A 202 -13.16 -2.41 13.36
N TRP A 203 -11.85 -2.66 13.31
CA TRP A 203 -11.25 -3.83 13.96
C TRP A 203 -11.04 -3.64 15.46
N LYS A 204 -10.67 -2.44 15.91
CA LYS A 204 -10.56 -2.11 17.35
C LYS A 204 -11.87 -2.36 18.11
N GLN A 205 -13.03 -2.26 17.43
CA GLN A 205 -14.33 -2.57 18.02
C GLN A 205 -14.58 -4.08 18.23
N ARG A 206 -13.83 -4.95 17.56
CA ARG A 206 -14.07 -6.40 17.52
C ARG A 206 -12.92 -7.23 18.10
N GLU A 207 -11.72 -6.68 18.10
CA GLU A 207 -10.49 -7.38 18.47
C GLU A 207 -9.60 -6.48 19.35
N ASN A 208 -8.81 -7.11 20.23
CA ASN A 208 -7.78 -6.40 20.98
C ASN A 208 -6.59 -6.09 20.07
N LEU A 209 -6.53 -4.85 19.56
CA LEU A 209 -5.42 -4.33 18.77
C LEU A 209 -4.58 -3.35 19.61
N PRO A 210 -3.30 -3.14 19.26
CA PRO A 210 -2.46 -2.18 19.97
C PRO A 210 -3.12 -0.78 20.00
N PRO A 211 -3.17 -0.11 21.16
CA PRO A 211 -3.87 1.17 21.30
C PRO A 211 -3.30 2.24 20.37
N ASP A 212 -2.00 2.19 20.12
CA ASP A 212 -1.22 3.11 19.29
C ASP A 212 -1.01 2.63 17.84
N ALA A 213 -1.81 1.66 17.37
CA ALA A 213 -1.65 1.07 16.03
C ALA A 213 -1.75 2.10 14.89
N ASP A 214 -2.50 3.18 15.07
CA ASP A 214 -2.64 4.27 14.10
C ASP A 214 -1.34 5.07 13.90
N LYS A 215 -0.49 5.18 14.94
CA LYS A 215 0.80 5.88 14.87
C LYS A 215 1.80 5.21 13.92
N LYS A 216 1.61 3.92 13.65
CA LYS A 216 2.40 3.14 12.69
C LYS A 216 2.04 3.46 11.23
N VAL A 217 0.91 4.12 10.97
CA VAL A 217 0.40 4.36 9.61
C VAL A 217 0.87 5.73 9.08
N LYS A 218 1.85 5.69 8.18
CA LYS A 218 2.44 6.88 7.55
C LYS A 218 2.24 6.88 6.03
N LEU A 219 2.45 8.02 5.38
CA LEU A 219 2.45 8.12 3.92
C LEU A 219 3.82 7.73 3.38
N MET A 220 3.89 7.00 2.26
CA MET A 220 5.16 6.64 1.63
C MET A 220 5.99 7.90 1.30
N CYS A 221 5.35 8.89 0.70
CA CYS A 221 6.01 10.13 0.31
C CYS A 221 6.43 11.02 1.48
N SER A 222 6.08 10.72 2.74
CA SER A 222 6.68 11.44 3.88
C SER A 222 8.16 11.14 4.05
N TYR A 223 8.67 10.11 3.37
CA TYR A 223 10.08 9.75 3.33
C TYR A 223 10.80 10.24 2.05
N CYS A 224 10.11 10.89 1.09
CA CYS A 224 10.79 11.48 -0.06
C CYS A 224 11.72 12.63 0.39
N LYS A 225 12.92 12.70 -0.17
CA LYS A 225 13.89 13.79 0.06
C LYS A 225 14.23 14.54 -1.21
N LYS A 226 14.29 13.84 -2.35
CA LYS A 226 14.61 14.39 -3.66
C LYS A 226 13.34 14.89 -4.38
N HIS A 227 12.19 14.36 -4.02
CA HIS A 227 10.88 14.65 -4.60
C HIS A 227 9.95 15.37 -3.61
N ASN A 228 9.11 16.27 -4.13
CA ASN A 228 8.22 17.13 -3.34
C ASN A 228 6.75 16.64 -3.33
N GLU A 229 6.47 15.57 -4.06
CA GLU A 229 5.16 14.95 -4.16
C GLU A 229 4.71 14.44 -2.80
N THR A 230 3.43 14.65 -2.47
CA THR A 230 2.88 14.21 -1.16
C THR A 230 2.30 12.80 -1.18
N GLU A 231 2.12 12.23 -2.38
CA GLU A 231 1.44 10.94 -2.63
C GLU A 231 2.06 10.26 -3.85
N VAL A 232 2.07 8.93 -3.86
CA VAL A 232 2.50 8.12 -5.01
C VAL A 232 1.34 8.05 -6.00
N PRO A 233 1.44 8.65 -7.19
CA PRO A 233 0.35 8.75 -8.14
C PRO A 233 -0.03 7.37 -8.67
N ASP A 234 -1.30 7.20 -9.01
CA ASP A 234 -1.74 5.98 -9.68
C ASP A 234 -1.24 5.95 -11.14
N PRO A 235 -0.44 4.94 -11.55
CA PRO A 235 0.21 4.95 -12.86
C PRO A 235 -0.73 4.59 -14.02
N TYR A 236 -1.96 4.13 -13.76
CA TYR A 236 -2.85 3.60 -14.82
C TYR A 236 -3.18 4.60 -15.93
N TYR A 237 -3.19 5.90 -15.62
CA TYR A 237 -3.53 6.96 -16.58
C TYR A 237 -2.30 7.64 -17.21
N GLY A 238 -1.09 7.31 -16.77
CA GLY A 238 0.16 7.98 -17.18
C GLY A 238 0.94 7.29 -18.30
N GLY A 239 0.40 6.23 -18.89
CA GLY A 239 1.14 5.40 -19.85
C GLY A 239 2.42 4.82 -19.26
N GLN A 240 3.45 4.59 -20.08
CA GLN A 240 4.72 4.02 -19.61
C GLN A 240 5.47 4.93 -18.64
N GLN A 241 5.41 6.25 -18.85
CA GLN A 241 6.07 7.24 -17.98
C GLN A 241 5.48 7.27 -16.57
N GLY A 242 4.18 6.96 -16.42
CA GLY A 242 3.55 6.85 -15.11
C GLY A 242 4.21 5.80 -14.22
N PHE A 243 4.58 4.65 -14.78
CA PHE A 243 5.28 3.59 -14.02
C PHE A 243 6.68 4.00 -13.60
N GLU A 244 7.43 4.66 -14.50
CA GLU A 244 8.77 5.17 -14.19
C GLU A 244 8.71 6.22 -13.07
N LYS A 245 7.75 7.16 -13.15
CA LYS A 245 7.57 8.18 -12.11
C LYS A 245 7.26 7.57 -10.75
N VAL A 246 6.45 6.51 -10.70
CA VAL A 246 6.19 5.78 -9.45
C VAL A 246 7.48 5.18 -8.90
N LEU A 247 8.29 4.52 -9.74
CA LEU A 247 9.56 3.94 -9.30
C LEU A 247 10.56 5.01 -8.81
N ASP A 248 10.62 6.17 -9.45
CA ASP A 248 11.48 7.29 -9.02
C ASP A 248 11.14 7.77 -7.60
N LEU A 249 9.84 7.91 -7.31
CA LEU A 249 9.36 8.30 -5.98
C LEU A 249 9.64 7.22 -4.94
N LEU A 250 9.46 5.94 -5.32
CA LEU A 250 9.68 4.82 -4.41
C LEU A 250 11.16 4.62 -4.09
N GLU A 251 12.06 4.79 -5.04
CA GLU A 251 13.50 4.70 -4.81
C GLU A 251 13.98 5.81 -3.85
N ASP A 252 13.55 7.06 -4.07
CA ASP A 252 13.86 8.18 -3.17
C ASP A 252 13.33 7.93 -1.75
N ALA A 253 12.04 7.56 -1.64
CA ALA A 253 11.42 7.32 -0.35
C ALA A 253 11.99 6.10 0.39
N CYS A 254 12.29 5.00 -0.31
CA CYS A 254 12.87 3.79 0.28
C CYS A 254 14.28 4.02 0.80
N GLU A 255 15.10 4.80 0.07
CA GLU A 255 16.45 5.15 0.50
C GLU A 255 16.43 5.91 1.84
N SER A 256 15.62 6.97 1.92
CA SER A 256 15.48 7.72 3.17
C SER A 256 14.81 6.91 4.28
N LEU A 257 13.83 6.07 3.95
CA LEU A 257 13.16 5.21 4.92
C LEU A 257 14.15 4.28 5.60
N LEU A 258 15.01 3.61 4.83
CA LEU A 258 16.00 2.68 5.36
C LEU A 258 16.98 3.41 6.30
N ASP A 259 17.47 4.58 5.90
CA ASP A 259 18.35 5.39 6.74
C ASP A 259 17.67 5.80 8.06
N SER A 260 16.41 6.22 8.01
CA SER A 260 15.64 6.59 9.21
C SER A 260 15.45 5.41 10.17
N VAL A 261 15.09 4.23 9.66
CA VAL A 261 14.89 3.03 10.50
C VAL A 261 16.20 2.59 11.16
N LEU A 262 17.32 2.65 10.43
CA LEU A 262 18.62 2.30 11.00
C LEU A 262 19.03 3.28 12.10
N ALA A 263 18.84 4.58 11.90
CA ALA A 263 19.14 5.59 12.92
C ALA A 263 18.28 5.45 14.19
N GLU A 264 16.99 5.14 14.03
CA GLU A 264 16.09 4.86 15.17
C GLU A 264 16.50 3.59 15.93
N THR A 265 16.90 2.54 15.20
CA THR A 265 17.34 1.27 15.80
C THR A 265 18.65 1.42 16.58
N GLU A 266 19.55 2.29 16.12
CA GLU A 266 20.80 2.62 16.81
C GLU A 266 20.55 3.46 18.07
N SER A 267 19.64 4.44 17.98
CA SER A 267 19.31 5.36 19.09
C SER A 267 18.51 4.68 20.21
N GLY A 268 17.71 3.65 19.90
CA GLY A 268 16.98 2.87 20.90
C GLY A 268 17.84 1.86 21.65
N ARG A 269 19.12 1.72 21.30
CA ARG A 269 20.07 0.76 21.90
C ARG A 269 21.00 1.41 22.94
N THR A 270 21.04 2.74 23.01
CA THR A 270 21.77 3.53 24.04
C THR A 270 20.88 3.85 25.22
#